data_AF-A0A7J9AZ28-F1
#
_entry.id   AF-A0A7J9AZ28-F1
#
_cell.length_a   1.000
_cell.length_b   1.000
_cell.length_c   1.000
_cell.angle_alpha   90.00
_cell.angle_beta   90.00
_cell.angle_gamma   90.00
#
_symmetry.space_group_name_H-M   'P 1'
#
loop_
_entity.id
_entity.type
_entity.pdbx_description
1 polymer ?
#
loop_
_entity_poly.entity_id
_entity_poly.type
_entity_poly.pdbx_seq_one_letter_code
_entity_poly.pdbx_strand_id
1 'polypeptide(L)'
;RAGEGRFIGCAQLLLAWLYSHLWKVDRISYRVFSEMYSPLKKILYRCGSFDWVPLLGIWGAVGYAPLLVLRQYSSRKFVPTTHGLAQYEFLYRGDNYKKKVNEISQACNQTRRMKRLAVGSMTTPKYSEWWSKRINDNIPESNSEDARPMEEYLLDADVQKLEAEKLRKGNSKAEEDLNSLKTDYKKLRLLMRTKRNLVESRSETDELKTRIAELERSLHRYRNRNTAVELRASLSKMEEIKKRVEELEAILQDYEKRVEFIDANEECQK
;
A
#
# COMPACT_ATOMS: atom_id res chain seq x y z
N ARG A 1 -17.61 11.93 25.53
CA ARG A 1 -18.66 11.96 26.59
C ARG A 1 -18.89 10.53 27.02
N ALA A 2 -18.74 10.23 28.31
CA ALA A 2 -19.00 8.90 28.87
C ALA A 2 -20.49 8.56 28.71
N GLY A 3 -20.78 7.42 28.08
CA GLY A 3 -22.11 6.84 28.00
C GLY A 3 -22.42 6.16 29.32
N GLU A 4 -22.99 6.92 30.26
CA GLU A 4 -23.63 6.35 31.44
C GLU A 4 -25.02 5.87 31.01
N GLY A 5 -25.11 4.61 30.58
CA GLY A 5 -26.36 3.85 30.49
C GLY A 5 -27.25 4.12 29.28
N ARG A 6 -26.71 4.47 28.11
CA ARG A 6 -27.52 4.79 26.92
C ARG A 6 -27.47 3.66 25.91
N PHE A 7 -28.33 2.65 26.10
CA PHE A 7 -28.59 1.69 25.03
C PHE A 7 -29.30 2.37 23.84
N ILE A 8 -29.10 1.82 22.64
CA ILE A 8 -29.67 2.40 21.43
C ILE A 8 -30.98 1.70 21.12
N GLY A 9 -32.08 2.44 21.20
CA GLY A 9 -33.43 1.96 20.91
C GLY A 9 -34.05 2.54 19.63
N CYS A 10 -33.40 3.47 18.94
CA CYS A 10 -33.92 4.10 17.73
C CYS A 10 -32.88 4.16 16.60
N ALA A 11 -33.34 4.17 15.35
CA ALA A 11 -32.48 4.16 14.17
C ALA A 11 -31.58 5.40 14.08
N GLN A 12 -32.07 6.57 14.50
CA GLN A 12 -31.32 7.83 14.47
C GLN A 12 -30.11 7.82 15.42
N LEU A 13 -30.30 7.34 16.66
CA LEU A 13 -29.21 7.21 17.63
C LEU A 13 -28.21 6.14 17.23
N LEU A 14 -28.69 5.07 16.57
CA LEU A 14 -27.82 4.06 15.99
C LEU A 14 -26.92 4.67 14.91
N LEU A 15 -27.51 5.37 13.95
CA LEU A 15 -26.75 6.04 12.89
C LEU A 15 -25.72 7.00 13.48
N ALA A 16 -26.11 7.84 14.43
CA ALA A 16 -25.19 8.74 15.13
C ALA A 16 -24.04 7.99 15.82
N TRP A 17 -24.34 6.87 16.50
CA TRP A 17 -23.32 6.03 17.12
C TRP A 17 -22.37 5.41 16.09
N LEU A 18 -22.89 4.91 14.97
CA LEU A 18 -22.09 4.32 13.88
C LEU A 18 -21.15 5.35 13.25
N TYR A 19 -21.65 6.55 12.93
CA TYR A 19 -20.81 7.63 12.44
C TYR A 19 -19.73 8.02 13.46
N SER A 20 -20.07 8.08 14.75
CA SER A 20 -19.09 8.42 15.78
C SER A 20 -18.06 7.32 16.05
N HIS A 21 -18.37 6.05 15.82
CA HIS A 21 -17.56 4.92 16.29
C HIS A 21 -16.98 4.03 15.18
N LEU A 22 -17.34 4.25 13.90
CA LEU A 22 -16.87 3.43 12.77
C LEU A 22 -16.30 4.24 11.58
N TRP A 23 -16.33 5.57 11.62
CA TRP A 23 -15.94 6.46 10.50
C TRP A 23 -14.49 6.30 9.98
N LYS A 24 -13.62 5.60 10.71
CA LYS A 24 -12.21 5.38 10.32
C LYS A 24 -11.85 3.95 9.90
N VAL A 25 -12.80 3.02 9.80
CA VAL A 25 -12.49 1.63 9.41
C VAL A 25 -12.75 1.43 7.92
N ASP A 26 -11.81 0.75 7.25
CA ASP A 26 -11.79 0.44 5.81
C ASP A 26 -13.14 -0.06 5.25
N ARG A 27 -13.29 0.06 3.91
CA ARG A 27 -14.46 -0.31 3.07
C ARG A 27 -15.08 -1.69 3.39
N ILE A 28 -14.34 -2.57 4.07
CA ILE A 28 -14.72 -3.92 4.52
C ILE A 28 -15.66 -3.90 5.74
N SER A 29 -15.42 -3.05 6.75
CA SER A 29 -16.27 -2.98 7.95
C SER A 29 -17.63 -2.37 7.65
N TYR A 30 -17.69 -1.44 6.69
CA TYR A 30 -18.94 -0.90 6.18
C TYR A 30 -19.78 -1.96 5.43
N ARG A 31 -19.14 -2.95 4.78
CA ARG A 31 -19.83 -4.03 4.06
C ARG A 31 -20.58 -4.97 5.02
N VAL A 32 -19.94 -5.37 6.13
CA VAL A 32 -20.58 -6.19 7.17
C VAL A 32 -21.74 -5.45 7.84
N PHE A 33 -21.60 -4.14 8.04
CA PHE A 33 -22.69 -3.29 8.56
C PHE A 33 -23.82 -3.09 7.55
N SER A 34 -23.52 -2.89 6.28
CA SER A 34 -24.52 -2.74 5.21
C SER A 34 -25.41 -4.00 5.04
N GLU A 35 -24.81 -5.18 5.18
CA GLU A 35 -25.56 -6.45 5.17
C GLU A 35 -26.43 -6.65 6.43
N MET A 36 -26.05 -6.04 7.56
CA MET A 36 -26.77 -6.08 8.83
C MET A 36 -27.98 -5.13 8.85
N TYR A 37 -27.96 -4.08 8.01
CA TYR A 37 -28.95 -3.00 7.98
C TYR A 37 -29.65 -2.81 6.63
N SER A 38 -29.65 -3.78 5.71
CA SER A 38 -30.55 -3.72 4.55
C SER A 38 -32.01 -3.70 5.03
N PRO A 39 -32.70 -2.54 5.05
CA PRO A 39 -33.98 -2.36 5.76
C PRO A 39 -35.16 -3.11 5.14
N LEU A 40 -34.89 -3.82 4.04
CA LEU A 40 -35.89 -4.24 3.07
C LEU A 40 -36.15 -5.76 3.07
N LYS A 41 -35.40 -6.61 3.78
CA LYS A 41 -35.66 -8.09 3.75
C LYS A 41 -35.65 -8.84 5.08
N LYS A 42 -34.63 -8.72 5.94
CA LYS A 42 -34.53 -9.50 7.20
C LYS A 42 -33.86 -8.69 8.30
N ILE A 43 -34.50 -8.60 9.47
CA ILE A 43 -33.97 -7.90 10.66
C ILE A 43 -33.28 -8.92 11.57
N LEU A 44 -32.02 -8.64 11.91
CA LEU A 44 -31.35 -9.33 13.01
C LEU A 44 -31.92 -8.82 14.34
N TYR A 45 -32.29 -9.71 15.25
CA TYR A 45 -32.85 -9.30 16.54
C TYR A 45 -32.26 -10.03 17.75
N ARG A 46 -31.58 -11.16 17.55
CA ARG A 46 -31.00 -11.98 18.61
C ARG A 46 -29.64 -12.53 18.17
N CYS A 47 -28.72 -12.59 19.13
CA CYS A 47 -27.35 -13.02 18.94
C CYS A 47 -27.00 -14.05 20.03
N GLY A 48 -26.90 -15.34 19.69
CA GLY A 48 -26.71 -16.40 20.69
C GLY A 48 -27.80 -16.39 21.77
N SER A 49 -27.38 -16.21 23.03
CA SER A 49 -28.25 -16.04 24.20
C SER A 49 -28.72 -14.60 24.46
N PHE A 50 -28.22 -13.62 23.71
CA PHE A 50 -28.61 -12.21 23.86
C PHE A 50 -29.91 -11.94 23.11
N ASP A 51 -30.97 -11.57 23.83
CA ASP A 51 -32.27 -11.15 23.26
C ASP A 51 -32.24 -9.79 22.54
N TRP A 52 -31.06 -9.24 22.35
CA TRP A 52 -30.72 -8.01 21.68
C TRP A 52 -29.37 -8.19 20.97
N VAL A 53 -28.91 -7.17 20.24
CA VAL A 53 -27.72 -7.28 19.38
C VAL A 53 -26.58 -6.44 19.96
N PRO A 54 -25.48 -7.05 20.44
CA PRO A 54 -24.28 -6.31 20.79
C PRO A 54 -23.61 -5.74 19.53
N LEU A 55 -23.32 -4.44 19.55
CA LEU A 55 -22.57 -3.76 18.49
C LEU A 55 -21.17 -3.45 19.00
N LEU A 56 -20.15 -4.01 18.36
CA LEU A 56 -18.76 -3.72 18.63
C LEU A 56 -18.33 -2.49 17.81
N GLY A 57 -17.86 -1.45 18.50
CA GLY A 57 -17.27 -0.26 17.93
C GLY A 57 -15.77 -0.18 18.18
N ILE A 58 -15.13 0.90 17.71
CA ILE A 58 -13.68 1.13 17.89
C ILE A 58 -13.29 1.28 19.37
N TRP A 59 -14.16 1.90 20.16
CA TRP A 59 -13.86 2.28 21.55
C TRP A 59 -14.47 1.36 22.60
N GLY A 60 -15.34 0.43 22.19
CA GLY A 60 -16.15 -0.37 23.11
C GLY A 60 -17.30 -1.10 22.43
N ALA A 61 -18.22 -1.63 23.21
CA ALA A 61 -19.46 -2.25 22.75
C ALA A 61 -20.68 -1.51 23.30
N VAL A 62 -21.78 -1.54 22.54
CA VAL A 62 -23.10 -1.07 23.00
C VAL A 62 -24.17 -2.10 22.66
N GLY A 63 -25.15 -2.28 23.55
CA GLY A 63 -26.35 -3.06 23.27
C GLY A 63 -27.32 -2.29 22.38
N TYR A 64 -27.72 -2.90 21.27
CA TYR A 64 -28.78 -2.40 20.39
C TYR A 64 -29.99 -3.32 20.45
N ALA A 65 -31.19 -2.75 20.54
CA ALA A 65 -32.45 -3.49 20.54
C ALA A 65 -33.22 -3.26 19.23
N PRO A 66 -32.93 -4.01 18.14
CA PRO A 66 -33.52 -3.83 16.82
C PRO A 66 -35.05 -3.84 16.79
N LEU A 67 -35.68 -4.56 17.72
CA LEU A 67 -37.14 -4.67 17.79
C LEU A 67 -37.81 -3.35 18.18
N LEU A 68 -37.12 -2.46 18.91
CA LEU A 68 -37.63 -1.12 19.21
C LEU A 68 -37.73 -0.27 17.95
N VAL A 69 -36.81 -0.46 17.00
CA VAL A 69 -36.73 0.30 15.75
C VAL A 69 -37.85 -0.07 14.79
N LEU A 70 -38.39 -1.29 14.88
CA LEU A 70 -39.53 -1.71 14.05
C LEU A 70 -40.78 -0.85 14.26
N ARG A 71 -40.90 -0.17 15.41
CA ARG A 71 -41.96 0.82 15.68
C ARG A 71 -41.87 2.05 14.77
N GLN A 72 -40.67 2.50 14.41
CA GLN A 72 -40.45 3.69 13.57
C GLN A 72 -40.79 3.45 12.11
N TYR A 73 -40.79 2.18 11.70
CA TYR A 73 -41.01 1.76 10.32
C TYR A 73 -42.42 1.23 10.05
N SER A 74 -43.38 1.55 10.94
CA SER A 74 -44.74 1.05 10.90
C SER A 74 -44.74 -0.47 10.62
N SER A 75 -44.09 -1.24 11.49
CA SER A 75 -44.06 -2.70 11.41
C SER A 75 -44.63 -3.29 12.71
N ARG A 76 -44.64 -4.62 12.80
CA ARG A 76 -45.22 -5.34 13.94
C ARG A 76 -44.58 -4.88 15.26
N LYS A 77 -45.43 -4.53 16.22
CA LYS A 77 -45.02 -4.04 17.55
C LYS A 77 -44.70 -5.23 18.46
N PHE A 78 -43.46 -5.31 18.92
CA PHE A 78 -42.98 -6.35 19.84
C PHE A 78 -42.66 -5.74 21.20
N VAL A 79 -42.87 -6.51 22.27
CA VAL A 79 -42.29 -6.19 23.58
C VAL A 79 -40.80 -6.58 23.50
N PRO A 80 -39.87 -5.62 23.43
CA PRO A 80 -38.45 -5.95 23.37
C PRO A 80 -38.03 -6.51 24.73
N THR A 81 -37.17 -7.53 24.72
CA THR A 81 -36.50 -7.94 25.95
C THR A 81 -35.31 -7.02 26.15
N THR A 82 -35.40 -6.10 27.10
CA THR A 82 -34.32 -5.17 27.46
C THR A 82 -33.50 -5.68 28.65
N HIS A 83 -33.77 -6.90 29.13
CA HIS A 83 -33.04 -7.49 30.25
C HIS A 83 -31.56 -7.69 29.87
N GLY A 84 -30.66 -7.23 30.74
CA GLY A 84 -29.20 -7.28 30.51
C GLY A 84 -28.66 -6.30 29.47
N LEU A 85 -29.50 -5.50 28.80
CA LEU A 85 -29.07 -4.60 27.72
C LEU A 85 -28.11 -3.50 28.22
N ALA A 86 -28.39 -2.93 29.40
CA ALA A 86 -27.54 -1.93 30.03
C ALA A 86 -26.20 -2.49 30.55
N GLN A 87 -26.10 -3.82 30.73
CA GLN A 87 -24.89 -4.48 31.26
C GLN A 87 -23.79 -4.67 30.20
N TYR A 88 -24.13 -4.45 28.92
CA TYR A 88 -23.25 -4.66 27.78
C TYR A 88 -22.82 -3.38 27.06
N GLU A 89 -22.95 -2.23 27.73
CA GLU A 89 -22.21 -1.02 27.40
C GLU A 89 -20.85 -1.07 28.11
N PHE A 90 -19.76 -1.20 27.35
CA PHE A 90 -18.41 -1.20 27.92
C PHE A 90 -17.38 -0.62 26.97
N LEU A 91 -16.34 0.03 27.51
CA LEU A 91 -15.17 0.48 26.76
C LEU A 91 -14.09 -0.60 26.74
N TYR A 92 -13.20 -0.57 25.75
CA TYR A 92 -12.00 -1.43 25.74
C TYR A 92 -10.96 -0.97 26.76
N ARG A 93 -11.31 -1.06 28.04
CA ARG A 93 -10.46 -0.71 29.18
C ARG A 93 -10.72 -1.68 30.34
N GLY A 94 -9.66 -2.04 31.07
CA GLY A 94 -9.70 -3.02 32.17
C GLY A 94 -9.38 -4.45 31.72
N ASP A 95 -9.25 -5.40 32.64
CA ASP A 95 -8.71 -6.74 32.30
C ASP A 95 -9.77 -7.67 31.66
N ASN A 96 -11.05 -7.36 31.84
CA ASN A 96 -12.16 -8.25 31.44
C ASN A 96 -12.76 -7.99 30.05
N TYR A 97 -12.33 -6.93 29.32
CA TYR A 97 -12.97 -6.61 28.03
C TYR A 97 -12.71 -7.67 26.95
N LYS A 98 -11.52 -8.30 26.94
CA LYS A 98 -11.17 -9.34 25.95
C LYS A 98 -12.11 -10.55 26.05
N LYS A 99 -12.46 -10.94 27.28
CA LYS A 99 -13.42 -12.02 27.55
C LYS A 99 -14.81 -11.65 27.02
N LYS A 100 -15.29 -10.44 27.33
CA LYS A 100 -16.60 -9.94 26.83
C LYS A 100 -16.66 -9.84 25.31
N VAL A 101 -15.57 -9.40 24.66
CA VAL A 101 -15.49 -9.35 23.18
C VAL A 101 -15.53 -10.76 22.60
N ASN A 102 -14.84 -11.73 23.19
CA ASN A 102 -14.87 -13.11 22.74
C ASN A 102 -16.27 -13.73 22.91
N GLU A 103 -16.96 -13.48 24.01
CA GLU A 103 -18.35 -13.91 24.24
C GLU A 103 -19.30 -13.34 23.16
N ILE A 104 -19.17 -12.05 22.84
CA ILE A 104 -19.95 -11.41 21.77
C ILE A 104 -19.63 -12.04 20.43
N SER A 105 -18.35 -12.26 20.12
CA SER A 105 -17.91 -12.87 18.86
C SER A 105 -18.48 -14.29 18.70
N GLN A 106 -18.46 -15.10 19.76
CA GLN A 106 -19.04 -16.44 19.75
C GLN A 106 -20.57 -16.41 19.58
N ALA A 107 -21.26 -15.52 20.29
CA ALA A 107 -22.71 -15.35 20.15
C ALA A 107 -23.10 -14.89 18.72
N CYS A 108 -22.27 -14.06 18.08
CA CYS A 108 -22.46 -13.58 16.70
C CYS A 108 -22.39 -14.69 15.65
N ASN A 109 -21.87 -15.88 15.99
CA ASN A 109 -21.94 -17.04 15.10
C ASN A 109 -23.35 -17.67 15.07
N GLN A 110 -24.18 -17.40 16.09
CA GLN A 110 -25.54 -17.91 16.23
C GLN A 110 -26.57 -16.78 16.08
N THR A 111 -26.66 -16.20 14.89
CA THR A 111 -27.59 -15.09 14.64
C THR A 111 -29.00 -15.56 14.31
N ARG A 112 -30.02 -14.92 14.91
CA ARG A 112 -31.43 -15.13 14.49
C ARG A 112 -31.97 -13.90 13.79
N ARG A 113 -32.53 -14.14 12.60
CA ARG A 113 -33.12 -13.11 11.74
C ARG A 113 -34.61 -13.37 11.58
N MET A 114 -35.41 -12.31 11.53
CA MET A 114 -36.84 -12.38 11.20
C MET A 114 -37.13 -11.62 9.90
N LYS A 115 -38.13 -12.08 9.13
CA LYS A 115 -38.67 -11.29 8.01
C LYS A 115 -39.48 -10.12 8.58
N ARG A 116 -39.36 -8.94 7.97
CA ARG A 116 -40.23 -7.80 8.30
C ARG A 116 -41.65 -8.12 7.84
N LEU A 117 -42.63 -8.01 8.74
CA LEU A 117 -44.05 -8.20 8.43
C LEU A 117 -44.75 -6.83 8.39
N ALA A 118 -45.69 -6.66 7.45
CA ALA A 118 -46.53 -5.47 7.35
C ALA A 118 -47.53 -5.37 8.52
N VAL A 119 -47.99 -4.14 8.82
CA VAL A 119 -48.79 -3.74 10.01
C VAL A 119 -50.06 -4.57 10.23
N GLY A 120 -50.61 -5.22 9.21
CA GLY A 120 -51.91 -5.88 9.28
C GLY A 120 -52.03 -7.09 10.20
N SER A 121 -50.96 -7.58 10.83
CA SER A 121 -51.02 -8.78 11.67
C SER A 121 -50.27 -8.62 12.99
N MET A 122 -51.06 -8.56 14.07
CA MET A 122 -50.70 -8.78 15.48
C MET A 122 -49.89 -7.68 16.21
N THR A 123 -50.59 -6.69 16.76
CA THR A 123 -50.22 -6.18 18.10
C THR A 123 -50.51 -7.30 19.09
N THR A 124 -49.49 -7.82 19.78
CA THR A 124 -49.74 -8.81 20.84
C THR A 124 -50.46 -8.13 22.00
N PRO A 125 -51.51 -8.72 22.60
CA PRO A 125 -52.23 -8.10 23.73
C PRO A 125 -51.33 -7.73 24.92
N LYS A 126 -50.23 -8.48 25.11
CA LYS A 126 -49.19 -8.16 26.10
C LYS A 126 -48.45 -6.85 25.82
N TYR A 127 -48.43 -6.38 24.57
CA TYR A 127 -47.75 -5.15 24.18
C TYR A 127 -48.47 -3.90 24.69
N SER A 128 -49.81 -3.84 24.59
CA SER A 128 -50.56 -2.71 25.13
C SER A 128 -50.42 -2.63 26.65
N GLU A 129 -50.52 -3.76 27.34
CA GLU A 129 -50.34 -3.84 28.80
C GLU A 129 -48.92 -3.43 29.23
N TRP A 130 -47.88 -3.90 28.52
CA TRP A 130 -46.49 -3.50 28.75
C TRP A 130 -46.26 -2.00 28.49
N TRP A 131 -46.92 -1.44 27.46
CA TRP A 131 -46.80 -0.03 27.12
C TRP A 131 -47.51 0.87 28.12
N SER A 132 -48.74 0.52 28.54
CA SER A 132 -49.49 1.24 29.57
C SER A 132 -48.74 1.31 30.90
N LYS A 133 -48.00 0.25 31.29
CA LYS A 133 -47.15 0.26 32.48
C LYS A 133 -45.99 1.26 32.41
N ARG A 134 -45.54 1.66 31.21
CA ARG A 134 -44.47 2.66 31.02
C ARG A 134 -44.97 4.08 30.80
N ILE A 135 -46.24 4.29 30.44
CA ILE A 135 -46.84 5.63 30.27
C ILE A 135 -46.85 6.42 31.59
N ASN A 136 -46.87 5.73 32.74
CA ASN A 136 -46.74 6.38 34.06
C ASN A 136 -45.38 7.05 34.30
N ASP A 137 -44.36 6.74 33.49
CA ASP A 137 -43.05 7.40 33.50
C ASP A 137 -42.98 8.45 32.36
N ASN A 138 -43.79 9.51 32.47
CA ASN A 138 -43.70 10.77 31.72
C ASN A 138 -43.41 10.70 30.20
N ILE A 139 -44.30 10.13 29.39
CA ILE A 139 -44.31 10.38 27.93
C ILE A 139 -45.67 10.96 27.51
N PRO A 140 -45.73 12.10 26.78
CA PRO A 140 -46.98 12.64 26.27
C PRO A 140 -47.70 11.67 25.32
N GLU A 141 -49.01 11.61 25.45
CA GLU A 141 -49.94 10.85 24.62
C GLU A 141 -49.80 11.25 23.14
N SER A 142 -49.63 10.27 22.24
CA SER A 142 -49.59 10.53 20.80
C SER A 142 -51.00 10.47 20.23
N ASN A 143 -51.58 11.65 19.96
CA ASN A 143 -52.87 11.80 19.27
C ASN A 143 -52.85 11.03 17.94
N SER A 144 -53.92 10.27 17.68
CA SER A 144 -54.09 9.44 16.48
C SER A 144 -54.44 10.22 15.21
N GLU A 145 -54.30 11.56 15.20
CA GLU A 145 -54.68 12.42 14.07
C GLU A 145 -53.50 12.80 13.15
N ASP A 146 -52.24 12.56 13.53
CA ASP A 146 -51.09 12.85 12.66
C ASP A 146 -50.70 11.64 11.78
N ALA A 147 -51.65 11.15 10.98
CA ALA A 147 -51.33 10.31 9.84
C ALA A 147 -50.86 11.22 8.69
N ARG A 148 -49.57 11.58 8.65
CA ARG A 148 -48.98 12.16 7.43
C ARG A 148 -49.25 11.20 6.25
N PRO A 149 -49.68 11.70 5.08
CA PRO A 149 -49.98 10.84 3.93
C PRO A 149 -48.75 10.03 3.54
N MET A 150 -48.97 8.76 3.19
CA MET A 150 -47.92 7.79 2.84
C MET A 150 -47.06 8.26 1.63
N GLU A 151 -47.53 9.24 0.86
CA GLU A 151 -46.82 9.91 -0.23
C GLU A 151 -45.53 10.64 0.22
N GLU A 152 -45.48 11.22 1.43
CA GLU A 152 -44.28 11.93 1.94
C GLU A 152 -43.12 10.95 2.23
N TYR A 153 -43.43 9.74 2.71
CA TYR A 153 -42.43 8.69 2.97
C TYR A 153 -41.96 7.95 1.69
N LEU A 154 -42.78 7.93 0.64
CA LEU A 154 -42.40 7.36 -0.65
C LEU A 154 -41.42 8.29 -1.40
N LEU A 155 -41.64 9.62 -1.32
CA LEU A 155 -40.71 10.62 -1.85
C LEU A 155 -39.32 10.52 -1.20
N ASP A 156 -39.25 10.33 0.11
CA ASP A 156 -37.98 10.12 0.83
C ASP A 156 -37.24 8.85 0.40
N ALA A 157 -37.98 7.78 0.06
CA ALA A 157 -37.39 6.53 -0.41
C ALA A 157 -36.79 6.65 -1.83
N ASP A 158 -37.44 7.39 -2.73
CA ASP A 158 -36.94 7.66 -4.08
C ASP A 158 -35.73 8.62 -4.06
N VAL A 159 -35.73 9.61 -3.17
CA VAL A 159 -34.56 10.48 -2.94
C VAL A 159 -33.37 9.68 -2.43
N GLN A 160 -33.56 8.79 -1.45
CA GLN A 160 -32.48 7.92 -0.95
C GLN A 160 -31.94 6.98 -2.04
N LYS A 161 -32.81 6.47 -2.93
CA LYS A 161 -32.41 5.62 -4.03
C LYS A 161 -31.59 6.39 -5.09
N LEU A 162 -32.00 7.61 -5.41
CA LEU A 162 -31.28 8.50 -6.32
C LEU A 162 -29.89 8.88 -5.77
N GLU A 163 -29.81 9.21 -4.48
CA GLU A 163 -28.53 9.48 -3.80
C GLU A 163 -27.61 8.25 -3.79
N ALA A 164 -28.14 7.07 -3.47
CA ALA A 164 -27.37 5.83 -3.49
C ALA A 164 -26.82 5.50 -4.89
N GLU A 165 -27.58 5.78 -5.94
CA GLU A 165 -27.16 5.58 -7.32
C GLU A 165 -26.09 6.59 -7.75
N LYS A 166 -26.22 7.86 -7.34
CA LYS A 166 -25.18 8.88 -7.54
C LYS A 166 -23.88 8.50 -6.81
N LEU A 167 -23.97 8.02 -5.58
CA LEU A 167 -22.82 7.52 -4.81
C LEU A 167 -22.18 6.29 -5.47
N ARG A 168 -22.98 5.38 -6.04
CA ARG A 168 -22.46 4.25 -6.82
C ARG A 168 -21.64 4.69 -8.02
N LYS A 169 -22.15 5.66 -8.80
CA LYS A 169 -21.45 6.21 -9.97
C LYS A 169 -20.15 6.93 -9.57
N GLY A 170 -20.17 7.67 -8.46
CA GLY A 170 -18.96 8.28 -7.91
C GLY A 170 -17.92 7.24 -7.50
N ASN A 171 -18.35 6.17 -6.84
CA ASN A 171 -17.46 5.09 -6.41
C ASN A 171 -16.85 4.30 -7.58
N SER A 172 -17.58 4.05 -8.66
CA SER A 172 -17.02 3.36 -9.83
C SER A 172 -15.93 4.20 -10.50
N LYS A 173 -16.15 5.50 -10.65
CA LYS A 173 -15.15 6.42 -11.20
C LYS A 173 -13.89 6.49 -10.34
N ALA A 174 -14.04 6.64 -9.01
CA ALA A 174 -12.91 6.65 -8.09
C ALA A 174 -12.11 5.32 -8.12
N GLU A 175 -12.78 4.20 -8.37
CA GLU A 175 -12.14 2.88 -8.47
C GLU A 175 -11.33 2.74 -9.77
N GLU A 176 -11.82 3.29 -10.88
CA GLU A 176 -11.08 3.40 -12.14
C GLU A 176 -9.83 4.28 -11.97
N ASP A 177 -9.98 5.45 -11.35
CA ASP A 177 -8.86 6.37 -11.07
C ASP A 177 -7.80 5.71 -10.19
N LEU A 178 -8.20 4.95 -9.17
CA LEU A 178 -7.29 4.20 -8.31
C LEU A 178 -6.53 3.11 -9.07
N ASN A 179 -7.22 2.37 -9.94
CA ASN A 179 -6.59 1.34 -10.77
C ASN A 179 -5.62 1.93 -11.79
N SER A 180 -5.96 3.09 -12.35
CA SER A 180 -5.07 3.87 -13.21
C SER A 180 -3.81 4.30 -12.45
N LEU A 181 -3.98 4.95 -11.29
CA LEU A 181 -2.86 5.41 -10.45
C LEU A 181 -1.96 4.25 -9.99
N LYS A 182 -2.56 3.10 -9.65
CA LYS A 182 -1.81 1.88 -9.28
C LYS A 182 -0.94 1.39 -10.44
N THR A 183 -1.41 1.54 -11.67
CA THR A 183 -0.67 1.17 -12.88
C THR A 183 0.48 2.14 -13.12
N ASP A 184 0.23 3.44 -12.98
CA ASP A 184 1.26 4.46 -13.16
C ASP A 184 2.34 4.40 -12.08
N TYR A 185 1.98 4.11 -10.84
CA TYR A 185 2.95 3.86 -9.76
C TYR A 185 3.88 2.67 -10.07
N LYS A 186 3.34 1.57 -10.62
CA LYS A 186 4.16 0.42 -11.04
C LYS A 186 5.12 0.78 -12.17
N LYS A 187 4.66 1.56 -13.17
CA LYS A 187 5.51 2.06 -14.26
C LYS A 187 6.62 2.96 -13.72
N LEU A 188 6.28 3.91 -12.85
CA LEU A 188 7.24 4.83 -12.23
C LEU A 188 8.32 4.07 -11.44
N ARG A 189 7.93 3.04 -10.68
CA ARG A 189 8.87 2.19 -9.94
C ARG A 189 9.85 1.46 -10.86
N LEU A 190 9.38 0.99 -12.02
CA LEU A 190 10.23 0.35 -13.01
C LEU A 190 11.19 1.36 -13.66
N LEU A 191 10.69 2.53 -14.05
CA LEU A 191 11.49 3.62 -14.63
C LEU A 191 12.60 4.11 -13.69
N MET A 192 12.35 4.20 -12.39
CA MET A 192 13.38 4.58 -11.42
C MET A 192 14.51 3.54 -11.34
N ARG A 193 14.18 2.24 -11.40
CA ARG A 193 15.20 1.17 -11.41
C ARG A 193 16.03 1.22 -12.69
N THR A 194 15.40 1.34 -13.85
CA THR A 194 16.13 1.39 -15.12
C THR A 194 17.02 2.63 -15.20
N LYS A 195 16.52 3.79 -14.75
CA LYS A 195 17.32 5.02 -14.69
C LYS A 195 18.53 4.89 -13.76
N ARG A 196 18.37 4.26 -12.59
CA ARG A 196 19.49 4.00 -11.67
C ARG A 196 20.56 3.12 -12.32
N ASN A 197 20.14 2.00 -12.92
CA ASN A 197 21.05 1.08 -13.59
C ASN A 197 21.79 1.76 -14.77
N LEU A 198 21.11 2.63 -15.51
CA LEU A 198 21.72 3.38 -16.60
C LEU A 198 22.79 4.38 -16.11
N VAL A 199 22.55 5.03 -14.98
CA VAL A 199 23.53 5.95 -14.37
C VAL A 199 24.76 5.18 -13.89
N GLU A 200 24.52 4.04 -13.24
CA GLU A 200 25.58 3.15 -12.74
C GLU A 200 26.44 2.61 -13.89
N SER A 201 25.83 2.03 -14.93
CA SER A 201 26.57 1.54 -16.10
C SER A 201 27.31 2.64 -16.85
N ARG A 202 26.74 3.85 -16.93
CA ARG A 202 27.44 5.00 -17.52
C ARG A 202 28.70 5.35 -16.71
N SER A 203 28.63 5.36 -15.39
CA SER A 203 29.80 5.62 -14.54
C SER A 203 30.89 4.56 -14.71
N GLU A 204 30.50 3.28 -14.81
CA GLU A 204 31.43 2.18 -15.11
C GLU A 204 32.09 2.37 -16.48
N THR A 205 31.34 2.80 -17.51
CA THR A 205 31.91 3.04 -18.84
C THR A 205 32.93 4.18 -18.85
N ASP A 206 32.72 5.23 -18.05
CA ASP A 206 33.64 6.36 -17.97
C ASP A 206 34.91 6.00 -17.18
N GLU A 207 34.78 5.16 -16.14
CA GLU A 207 35.94 4.58 -15.44
C GLU A 207 36.77 3.68 -16.37
N LEU A 208 36.11 2.79 -17.12
CA LEU A 208 36.79 1.90 -18.07
C LEU A 208 37.52 2.68 -19.17
N LYS A 209 36.92 3.74 -19.72
CA LYS A 209 37.60 4.63 -20.69
C LYS A 209 38.87 5.24 -20.11
N THR A 210 38.84 5.65 -18.84
CA THR A 210 39.99 6.23 -18.17
C THR A 210 41.12 5.21 -17.99
N ARG A 211 40.78 3.98 -17.59
CA ARG A 211 41.74 2.86 -17.47
C ARG A 211 42.33 2.47 -18.83
N ILE A 212 41.52 2.42 -19.90
CA ILE A 212 41.99 2.16 -21.26
C ILE A 212 43.02 3.21 -21.68
N ALA A 213 42.72 4.51 -21.48
CA ALA A 213 43.64 5.59 -21.83
C ALA A 213 44.95 5.53 -21.03
N GLU A 214 44.93 5.02 -19.79
CA GLU A 214 46.14 4.80 -18.98
C GLU A 214 46.97 3.62 -19.48
N LEU A 215 46.32 2.50 -19.80
CA LEU A 215 46.98 1.33 -20.38
C LEU A 215 47.61 1.65 -21.72
N GLU A 216 46.93 2.40 -22.60
CA GLU A 216 47.47 2.87 -23.87
C GLU A 216 48.73 3.72 -23.68
N ARG A 217 48.69 4.67 -22.74
CA ARG A 217 49.88 5.47 -22.37
C ARG A 217 51.03 4.60 -21.86
N SER A 218 50.73 3.60 -21.02
CA SER A 218 51.75 2.71 -20.48
C SER A 218 52.38 1.81 -21.53
N LEU A 219 51.54 1.26 -22.41
CA LEU A 219 51.97 0.42 -23.53
C LEU A 219 52.82 1.20 -24.53
N HIS A 220 52.45 2.44 -24.83
CA HIS A 220 53.27 3.32 -25.67
C HIS A 220 54.64 3.59 -25.05
N ARG A 221 54.70 3.88 -23.74
CA ARG A 221 55.98 4.05 -23.01
C ARG A 221 56.84 2.79 -23.06
N TYR A 222 56.24 1.61 -22.87
CA TYR A 222 56.96 0.34 -22.93
C TYR A 222 57.56 0.10 -24.31
N ARG A 223 56.78 0.29 -25.38
CA ARG A 223 57.26 0.17 -26.76
C ARG A 223 58.44 1.09 -27.05
N ASN A 224 58.35 2.38 -26.68
CA ASN A 224 59.43 3.34 -26.91
C ASN A 224 60.71 3.01 -26.13
N ARG A 225 60.58 2.48 -24.91
CA ARG A 225 61.74 1.99 -24.14
C ARG A 225 62.38 0.79 -24.81
N ASN A 226 61.57 -0.16 -25.29
CA ASN A 226 62.06 -1.36 -25.96
C ASN A 226 62.82 -1.00 -27.25
N THR A 227 62.26 -0.13 -28.10
CA THR A 227 62.95 0.33 -29.32
C THR A 227 64.23 1.10 -29.00
N ALA A 228 64.24 1.94 -27.97
CA ALA A 228 65.45 2.66 -27.56
C ALA A 228 66.56 1.74 -27.02
N VAL A 229 66.21 0.60 -26.42
CA VAL A 229 67.16 -0.43 -25.97
C VAL A 229 67.73 -1.18 -27.18
N GLU A 230 66.89 -1.59 -28.12
CA GLU A 230 67.31 -2.26 -29.37
C GLU A 230 68.24 -1.38 -30.21
N LEU A 231 67.92 -0.09 -30.35
CA LEU A 231 68.75 0.88 -31.05
C LEU A 231 70.11 1.09 -30.35
N ARG A 232 70.13 1.19 -29.02
CA ARG A 232 71.39 1.29 -28.25
C ARG A 232 72.27 0.06 -28.43
N ALA A 233 71.69 -1.13 -28.39
CA ALA A 233 72.44 -2.36 -28.62
C ALA A 233 73.05 -2.41 -30.03
N SER A 234 72.30 -1.96 -31.03
CA SER A 234 72.77 -1.91 -32.43
C SER A 234 73.87 -0.85 -32.63
N LEU A 235 73.74 0.31 -31.98
CA LEU A 235 74.74 1.37 -32.01
C LEU A 235 76.08 0.92 -31.42
N SER A 236 76.05 0.24 -30.27
CA SER A 236 77.26 -0.33 -29.66
C SER A 236 77.99 -1.30 -30.59
N LYS A 237 77.24 -2.12 -31.35
CA LYS A 237 77.83 -3.04 -32.34
C LYS A 237 78.46 -2.30 -33.52
N MET A 238 77.81 -1.26 -34.02
CA MET A 238 78.38 -0.44 -35.11
C MET A 238 79.67 0.24 -34.68
N GLU A 239 79.73 0.73 -33.44
CA GLU A 239 80.91 1.41 -32.92
C GLU A 239 82.10 0.46 -32.72
N GLU A 240 81.83 -0.80 -32.36
CA GLU A 240 82.84 -1.87 -32.33
C GLU A 240 83.36 -2.19 -33.74
N ILE A 241 82.47 -2.34 -34.72
CA ILE A 241 82.86 -2.57 -36.13
C ILE A 241 83.68 -1.39 -36.66
N LYS A 242 83.28 -0.15 -36.34
CA LYS A 242 84.00 1.05 -36.75
C LYS A 242 85.45 1.04 -36.26
N LYS A 243 85.69 0.74 -34.98
CA LYS A 243 87.06 0.62 -34.44
C LYS A 243 87.89 -0.42 -35.18
N ARG A 244 87.30 -1.58 -35.48
CA ARG A 244 87.99 -2.64 -36.25
C ARG A 244 88.32 -2.21 -37.67
N VAL A 245 87.46 -1.41 -38.32
CA VAL A 245 87.74 -0.84 -39.64
C VAL A 245 88.90 0.16 -39.55
N GLU A 246 88.90 1.06 -38.57
CA GLU A 246 89.99 2.03 -38.34
C GLU A 246 91.34 1.32 -38.10
N GLU A 247 91.36 0.21 -37.34
CA GLU A 247 92.54 -0.64 -37.15
C GLU A 247 93.03 -1.27 -38.45
N LEU A 248 92.12 -1.83 -39.25
CA LEU A 248 92.46 -2.44 -40.55
C LEU A 248 92.96 -1.41 -41.56
N GLU A 249 92.38 -0.20 -41.59
CA GLU A 249 92.86 0.90 -42.42
C GLU A 249 94.28 1.33 -42.05
N ALA A 250 94.59 1.44 -40.75
CA ALA A 250 95.94 1.76 -40.30
C ALA A 250 96.97 0.70 -40.73
N ILE A 251 96.58 -0.59 -40.66
CA ILE A 251 97.41 -1.70 -41.14
C ILE A 251 97.60 -1.64 -42.66
N LEU A 252 96.54 -1.35 -43.42
CA LEU A 252 96.63 -1.21 -44.89
C LEU A 252 97.55 -0.06 -45.28
N GLN A 253 97.45 1.10 -44.62
CA GLN A 253 98.35 2.23 -44.85
C GLN A 253 99.82 1.91 -44.55
N ASP A 254 100.10 1.08 -43.53
CA ASP A 254 101.46 0.58 -43.26
C ASP A 254 101.97 -0.30 -44.41
N TYR A 255 101.16 -1.26 -44.87
CA TYR A 255 101.51 -2.11 -45.99
C TYR A 255 101.72 -1.32 -47.29
N GLU A 256 100.87 -0.33 -47.56
CA GLU A 256 100.96 0.53 -48.75
C GLU A 256 102.29 1.31 -48.79
N LYS A 257 102.69 1.93 -47.67
CA LYS A 257 104.02 2.58 -47.54
C LYS A 257 105.18 1.62 -47.76
N ARG A 258 105.05 0.37 -47.29
CA ARG A 258 106.08 -0.66 -47.48
C ARG A 258 106.21 -1.06 -48.95
N VAL A 259 105.10 -1.15 -49.68
CA VAL A 259 105.10 -1.44 -51.13
C VAL A 259 105.73 -0.27 -51.89
N GLU A 260 105.32 0.97 -51.64
CA GLU A 260 105.92 2.16 -52.28
C GLU A 260 107.43 2.25 -52.05
N PHE A 261 107.90 1.92 -50.84
CA PHE A 261 109.33 1.88 -50.52
C PHE A 261 110.08 0.84 -51.36
N ILE A 262 109.49 -0.33 -51.60
CA ILE A 262 110.09 -1.38 -52.43
C ILE A 262 110.13 -0.94 -53.90
N ASP A 263 109.02 -0.42 -54.41
CA ASP A 263 108.90 0.03 -55.81
C ASP A 263 109.91 1.16 -56.12
N ALA A 264 110.08 2.13 -55.23
CA ALA A 264 111.07 3.20 -55.37
C ALA A 264 112.53 2.70 -55.36
N ASN A 265 112.79 1.62 -54.62
CA ASN A 265 114.13 1.02 -54.54
C ASN A 265 114.45 0.19 -55.80
N GLU A 266 113.45 -0.42 -56.44
CA GLU A 266 113.59 -1.11 -57.73
C GLU A 266 113.81 -0.14 -58.91
N GLU A 267 113.18 1.04 -58.91
CA GLU A 267 113.42 2.09 -59.92
C GLU A 267 114.84 2.68 -59.84
N CYS A 268 115.47 2.72 -58.65
CA CYS A 268 116.84 3.18 -58.47
C CYS A 268 117.91 2.14 -58.89
N GLN A 269 117.52 0.90 -59.16
CA GLN A 269 118.43 -0.19 -59.57
C GLN A 269 118.38 -0.51 -61.08
N LYS A 270 117.57 0.21 -61.86
CA LYS A 270 117.58 0.19 -63.34
C LYS A 270 118.40 1.33 -63.91
#